data_AF-A0A8S3W7G5-F1
#
_entry.id   AF-A0A8S3W7G5-F1
#
_cell.length_a   1.000
_cell.length_b   1.000
_cell.length_c   1.000
_cell.angle_alpha   90.00
_cell.angle_beta   90.00
_cell.angle_gamma   90.00
#
_symmetry.space_group_name_H-M   'P 1'
#
loop_
_entity.id
_entity.type
_entity.pdbx_description
1 polymer ?
#
loop_
_entity_poly.entity_id
_entity_poly.type
_entity_poly.pdbx_seq_one_letter_code
_entity_poly.pdbx_strand_id
1 'polypeptide(L)'
;MRAASRARGAARSPSSPPHPSSPPEGLVSAGSSRTQQAAPAAGGARRMRWSQAMNVNALRAYFRAKGEETGCLAYRARMHRLFAELEPSLTVTEQNLADRVRYILRSNIFDVAELERLRREAVPSSDENATAEDAAPQMVEQPANVDAAVNTPVVVDSNDDGTVAQELELEHMMSTLEEAIVETRSKPLENRPRLPRIALSKRNRAVVRALNPMLVTYLGASRDLCETDSILFGAALAVCRIIGAKVSTAGRATGHSSAIPAWRRRIEERIAKARALIGRLICFRSGNNRPRIVRTVRMAFAGTNVSLSQPDITQKLTERIDDLKQRIAAWGKRIRRYTERSSRFNQNRLFQSDQKRLYESLERPMVSGTGPAPNQADTVAFWRGLWSEPVNHSEGPWTEVVASQCAGITSMDPVIITPDDVAELQTGKVRGLTGCITTG
;
A
#
# COMPACT_ATOMS: atom_id res chain seq x y z
N MET A 1 -33.80 -57.12 34.00
CA MET A 1 -32.75 -56.38 34.73
C MET A 1 -31.54 -57.29 34.87
N ARG A 2 -30.52 -57.13 34.01
CA ARG A 2 -29.30 -57.97 33.99
C ARG A 2 -28.11 -57.05 34.28
N ALA A 3 -27.40 -57.31 35.38
CA ALA A 3 -26.16 -56.64 35.73
C ALA A 3 -24.99 -57.54 35.30
N ALA A 4 -24.13 -57.02 34.41
CA ALA A 4 -22.91 -57.67 33.98
C ALA A 4 -21.71 -56.88 34.50
N SER A 5 -20.76 -57.65 35.00
CA SER A 5 -19.49 -57.28 35.62
C SER A 5 -18.51 -56.64 34.61
N ARG A 6 -17.77 -55.66 35.12
CA ARG A 6 -16.92 -54.72 34.39
C ARG A 6 -15.50 -55.30 34.28
N ALA A 7 -15.13 -55.81 33.10
CA ALA A 7 -13.77 -56.24 32.80
C ALA A 7 -12.93 -55.05 32.26
N ARG A 8 -11.72 -54.90 32.81
CA ARG A 8 -10.70 -53.93 32.40
C ARG A 8 -10.08 -54.38 31.07
N GLY A 9 -10.17 -53.53 30.04
CA GLY A 9 -9.52 -53.71 28.74
C GLY A 9 -8.34 -52.75 28.57
N ALA A 10 -7.25 -53.29 28.04
CA ALA A 10 -5.94 -52.70 27.90
C ALA A 10 -5.88 -51.44 27.00
N ALA A 11 -4.95 -50.54 27.35
CA ALA A 11 -4.59 -49.35 26.59
C ALA A 11 -4.03 -49.72 25.21
N ARG A 12 -4.65 -49.19 24.16
CA ARG A 12 -4.14 -49.16 22.79
C ARG A 12 -3.44 -47.83 22.54
N SER A 13 -2.23 -47.91 22.01
CA SER A 13 -1.41 -46.79 21.51
C SER A 13 -2.15 -45.99 20.42
N PRO A 14 -2.04 -44.65 20.40
CA PRO A 14 -2.62 -43.84 19.33
C PRO A 14 -1.73 -43.84 18.09
N SER A 15 -2.30 -44.27 16.97
CA SER A 15 -1.72 -44.20 15.62
C SER A 15 -1.66 -42.75 15.12
N SER A 16 -0.51 -42.37 14.58
CA SER A 16 -0.25 -41.07 13.92
C SER A 16 -1.18 -40.81 12.73
N PRO A 17 -1.64 -39.57 12.50
CA PRO A 17 -2.40 -39.20 11.32
C PRO A 17 -1.50 -39.00 10.08
N PRO A 18 -2.00 -39.27 8.86
CA PRO A 18 -1.24 -39.17 7.62
C PRO A 18 -1.04 -37.71 7.18
N HIS A 19 0.17 -37.43 6.67
CA HIS A 19 0.57 -36.16 6.06
C HIS A 19 -0.23 -35.86 4.78
N PRO A 20 -0.63 -34.60 4.53
CA PRO A 20 -1.24 -34.21 3.27
C PRO A 20 -0.20 -34.11 2.14
N SER A 21 -0.51 -34.80 1.05
CA SER A 21 0.21 -34.90 -0.20
C SER A 21 0.43 -33.54 -0.88
N SER A 22 1.59 -33.43 -1.53
CA SER A 22 2.06 -32.30 -2.34
C SER A 22 1.06 -31.86 -3.43
N PRO A 23 1.08 -30.57 -3.80
CA PRO A 23 0.23 -30.02 -4.86
C PRO A 23 0.72 -30.43 -6.27
N PRO A 24 -0.18 -30.56 -7.26
CA PRO A 24 0.22 -30.83 -8.64
C PRO A 24 0.77 -29.56 -9.31
N GLU A 25 2.00 -29.67 -9.82
CA GLU A 25 2.61 -28.71 -10.75
C GLU A 25 2.29 -29.08 -12.21
N GLY A 26 2.27 -28.07 -13.09
CA GLY A 26 2.49 -28.27 -14.52
C GLY A 26 1.29 -28.10 -15.46
N LEU A 27 0.83 -26.87 -15.67
CA LEU A 27 0.30 -26.46 -16.97
C LEU A 27 1.10 -25.24 -17.42
N VAL A 28 2.11 -25.55 -18.23
CA VAL A 28 3.01 -24.63 -18.92
C VAL A 28 2.19 -23.62 -19.74
N SER A 29 2.25 -22.36 -19.31
CA SER A 29 1.73 -21.23 -20.06
C SER A 29 2.82 -20.77 -21.01
N ALA A 30 2.61 -20.98 -22.30
CA ALA A 30 3.40 -20.39 -23.37
C ALA A 30 3.57 -18.87 -23.16
N GLY A 31 4.77 -18.39 -23.44
CA GLY A 31 5.13 -16.98 -23.38
C GLY A 31 4.25 -16.16 -24.31
N SER A 32 3.61 -15.13 -23.77
CA SER A 32 2.88 -14.14 -24.54
C SER A 32 3.71 -12.87 -24.61
N SER A 33 4.17 -12.61 -25.82
CA SER A 33 4.90 -11.44 -26.28
C SER A 33 4.08 -10.16 -26.14
N ARG A 34 4.81 -9.07 -25.84
CA ARG A 34 4.57 -7.69 -26.24
C ARG A 34 3.11 -7.22 -26.28
N THR A 35 2.71 -6.54 -25.21
CA THR A 35 1.50 -5.72 -25.08
C THR A 35 1.27 -4.84 -26.32
N GLN A 36 0.42 -5.30 -27.22
CA GLN A 36 -0.24 -4.44 -28.20
C GLN A 36 -1.27 -3.58 -27.47
N GLN A 37 -1.27 -2.29 -27.81
CA GLN A 37 -2.15 -1.27 -27.24
C GLN A 37 -3.60 -1.60 -27.61
N ALA A 38 -4.43 -1.87 -26.60
CA ALA A 38 -5.87 -1.90 -26.79
C ALA A 38 -6.40 -0.48 -27.00
N ALA A 39 -7.11 -0.26 -28.11
CA ALA A 39 -7.85 0.97 -28.36
C ALA A 39 -8.93 1.18 -27.27
N PRO A 40 -9.07 2.39 -26.70
CA PRO A 40 -10.11 2.64 -25.71
C PRO A 40 -11.46 2.90 -26.38
N ALA A 41 -12.50 2.34 -25.76
CA ALA A 41 -13.90 2.54 -26.10
C ALA A 41 -14.29 4.03 -26.15
N ALA A 42 -15.10 4.36 -27.14
CA ALA A 42 -15.70 5.67 -27.35
C ALA A 42 -16.53 6.13 -26.13
N GLY A 43 -16.36 7.40 -25.74
CA GLY A 43 -17.34 8.11 -24.90
C GLY A 43 -16.82 8.77 -23.60
N GLY A 44 -15.52 8.77 -23.32
CA GLY A 44 -14.95 9.55 -22.22
C GLY A 44 -13.95 10.58 -22.73
N ALA A 45 -14.09 11.85 -22.34
CA ALA A 45 -13.13 12.91 -22.67
C ALA A 45 -11.71 12.42 -22.35
N ARG A 46 -10.92 12.22 -23.41
CA ARG A 46 -9.55 11.69 -23.31
C ARG A 46 -8.77 12.67 -22.44
N ARG A 47 -8.30 12.23 -21.26
CA ARG A 47 -7.52 13.09 -20.36
C ARG A 47 -6.33 13.64 -21.13
N MET A 48 -6.22 14.97 -21.17
CA MET A 48 -5.14 15.66 -21.86
C MET A 48 -3.78 15.16 -21.34
N ARG A 49 -2.92 14.74 -22.27
CA ARG A 49 -1.53 14.41 -21.97
C ARG A 49 -0.72 15.70 -22.00
N TRP A 50 -0.11 16.04 -20.86
CA TRP A 50 0.77 17.20 -20.74
C TRP A 50 2.16 16.86 -21.27
N SER A 51 2.61 17.57 -22.30
CA SER A 51 4.00 17.46 -22.80
C SER A 51 4.98 18.19 -21.87
N GLN A 52 6.28 17.92 -22.05
CA GLN A 52 7.32 18.63 -21.30
C GLN A 52 7.32 20.14 -21.63
N ALA A 53 7.14 20.51 -22.90
CA ALA A 53 7.02 21.91 -23.33
C ALA A 53 5.83 22.63 -22.67
N MET A 54 4.66 21.98 -22.60
CA MET A 54 3.50 22.54 -21.90
C MET A 54 3.77 22.74 -20.40
N ASN A 55 4.53 21.84 -19.77
CA ASN A 55 4.90 21.98 -18.36
C ASN A 55 5.88 23.15 -18.14
N VAL A 56 6.81 23.38 -19.07
CA VAL A 56 7.71 24.55 -19.06
C VAL A 56 6.91 25.84 -19.18
N ASN A 57 5.99 25.92 -20.14
CA ASN A 57 5.14 27.10 -20.32
C ASN A 57 4.22 27.35 -19.12
N ALA A 58 3.71 26.29 -18.48
CA ALA A 58 2.94 26.40 -17.23
C ALA A 58 3.79 26.95 -16.06
N LEU A 59 5.07 26.55 -15.95
CA LEU A 59 5.98 27.10 -14.94
C LEU A 59 6.39 28.54 -15.25
N ARG A 60 6.62 28.91 -16.52
CA ARG A 60 6.88 30.30 -16.92
C ARG A 60 5.73 31.23 -16.55
N ALA A 61 4.49 30.82 -16.86
CA ALA A 61 3.29 31.57 -16.46
C ALA A 61 3.16 31.69 -14.94
N TYR A 62 3.50 30.62 -14.18
CA TYR A 62 3.50 30.64 -12.73
C TYR A 62 4.53 31.60 -12.13
N PHE A 63 5.78 31.57 -12.61
CA PHE A 63 6.84 32.43 -12.08
C PHE A 63 6.59 33.90 -12.43
N ARG A 64 6.13 34.20 -13.65
CA ARG A 64 5.71 35.56 -14.04
C ARG A 64 4.57 36.08 -13.17
N ALA A 65 3.55 35.25 -12.91
CA ALA A 65 2.40 35.64 -12.08
C ALA A 65 2.74 35.81 -10.58
N LYS A 66 3.90 35.29 -10.13
CA LYS A 66 4.34 35.31 -8.73
C LYS A 66 5.45 36.34 -8.45
N GLY A 67 6.17 36.78 -9.47
CA GLY A 67 7.23 37.79 -9.36
C GLY A 67 6.73 39.20 -9.03
N GLU A 68 5.44 39.47 -9.23
CA GLU A 68 4.80 40.74 -8.87
C GLU A 68 4.08 40.59 -7.52
N GLU A 69 4.49 41.38 -6.53
CA GLU A 69 4.06 41.33 -5.12
C GLU A 69 2.59 41.78 -4.91
N THR A 70 1.61 41.15 -5.56
CA THR A 70 0.20 41.52 -5.38
C THR A 70 -0.69 40.32 -5.07
N GLY A 71 -1.07 40.19 -3.80
CA GLY A 71 -2.27 39.51 -3.31
C GLY A 71 -2.45 38.03 -3.69
N CYS A 72 -2.30 37.14 -2.72
CA CYS A 72 -2.42 35.67 -2.83
C CYS A 72 -3.71 35.12 -3.50
N LEU A 73 -4.73 35.95 -3.74
CA LEU A 73 -6.03 35.52 -4.26
C LEU A 73 -6.19 35.69 -5.78
N ALA A 74 -5.44 36.60 -6.43
CA ALA A 74 -5.61 36.91 -7.85
C ALA A 74 -4.56 36.27 -8.79
N TYR A 75 -3.55 35.57 -8.24
CA TYR A 75 -2.46 35.01 -9.07
C TYR A 75 -2.92 33.92 -10.05
N ARG A 76 -4.01 33.19 -9.75
CA ARG A 76 -4.49 32.07 -10.58
C ARG A 76 -5.07 32.55 -11.91
N ALA A 77 -5.89 33.59 -11.87
CA ALA A 77 -6.45 34.22 -13.06
C ALA A 77 -5.35 34.83 -13.94
N ARG A 78 -4.35 35.49 -13.32
CA ARG A 78 -3.19 36.03 -14.05
C ARG A 78 -2.33 34.94 -14.68
N MET A 79 -2.02 33.88 -13.92
CA MET A 79 -1.29 32.73 -14.43
C MET A 79 -2.02 32.07 -15.60
N HIS A 80 -3.34 31.97 -15.55
CA HIS A 80 -4.16 31.44 -16.63
C HIS A 80 -4.10 32.32 -17.89
N ARG A 81 -4.22 33.64 -17.74
CA ARG A 81 -4.05 34.59 -18.86
C ARG A 81 -2.69 34.47 -19.53
N LEU A 82 -1.60 34.49 -18.75
CA LEU A 82 -0.24 34.34 -19.26
C LEU A 82 -0.01 32.98 -19.93
N PHE A 83 -0.65 31.93 -19.42
CA PHE A 83 -0.58 30.61 -20.04
C PHE A 83 -1.37 30.53 -21.35
N ALA A 84 -2.54 31.18 -21.44
CA ALA A 84 -3.32 31.25 -22.67
C ALA A 84 -2.59 32.02 -23.78
N GLU A 85 -1.74 33.00 -23.42
CA GLU A 85 -0.85 33.69 -24.37
C GLU A 85 0.28 32.77 -24.88
N LEU A 86 0.85 31.93 -24.00
CA LEU A 86 1.93 30.99 -24.36
C LEU A 86 1.43 29.75 -25.12
N GLU A 87 0.19 29.32 -24.87
CA GLU A 87 -0.44 28.16 -25.50
C GLU A 87 -1.88 28.45 -25.94
N PRO A 88 -2.08 29.25 -27.01
CA PRO A 88 -3.42 29.63 -27.47
C PRO A 88 -4.27 28.45 -27.95
N SER A 89 -3.64 27.33 -28.30
CA SER A 89 -4.30 26.13 -28.81
C SER A 89 -4.98 25.28 -27.71
N LEU A 90 -4.70 25.56 -26.44
CA LEU A 90 -5.10 24.73 -25.31
C LEU A 90 -6.18 25.38 -24.45
N THR A 91 -7.33 24.71 -24.33
CA THR A 91 -8.43 25.13 -23.45
C THR A 91 -8.33 24.44 -22.08
N VAL A 92 -7.60 25.07 -21.15
CA VAL A 92 -7.43 24.59 -19.77
C VAL A 92 -8.15 25.53 -18.80
N THR A 93 -8.78 25.01 -17.75
CA THR A 93 -9.38 25.86 -16.70
C THR A 93 -8.30 26.36 -15.74
N GLU A 94 -8.52 27.52 -15.10
CA GLU A 94 -7.58 28.07 -14.10
C GLU A 94 -7.20 27.06 -13.01
N GLN A 95 -8.19 26.30 -12.55
CA GLN A 95 -8.02 25.29 -11.53
C GLN A 95 -7.14 24.13 -12.02
N ASN A 96 -7.38 23.63 -13.24
CA ASN A 96 -6.58 22.54 -13.82
C ASN A 96 -5.11 22.95 -14.01
N LEU A 97 -4.87 24.20 -14.42
CA LEU A 97 -3.52 24.74 -14.57
C LEU A 97 -2.81 24.87 -13.21
N ALA A 98 -3.51 25.39 -12.18
CA ALA A 98 -2.95 25.51 -10.84
C ALA A 98 -2.63 24.15 -10.20
N ASP A 99 -3.51 23.16 -10.38
CA ASP A 99 -3.27 21.80 -9.92
C ASP A 99 -2.11 21.13 -10.67
N ARG A 100 -1.96 21.43 -11.96
CA ARG A 100 -0.82 20.95 -12.75
C ARG A 100 0.50 21.54 -12.26
N VAL A 101 0.58 22.84 -12.01
CA VAL A 101 1.77 23.49 -11.47
C VAL A 101 2.14 22.91 -10.09
N ARG A 102 1.17 22.73 -9.19
CA ARG A 102 1.39 22.07 -7.89
C ARG A 102 1.88 20.64 -8.02
N TYR A 103 1.43 19.92 -9.04
CA TYR A 103 1.91 18.57 -9.33
C TYR A 103 3.36 18.63 -9.81
N ILE A 104 3.69 19.50 -10.76
CA ILE A 104 5.05 19.66 -11.31
C ILE A 104 6.05 19.97 -10.18
N LEU A 105 5.74 20.95 -9.32
CA LEU A 105 6.60 21.34 -8.19
C LEU A 105 6.81 20.23 -7.15
N ARG A 106 5.88 19.27 -7.03
CA ARG A 106 5.98 18.15 -6.07
C ARG A 106 6.60 16.88 -6.67
N SER A 107 6.58 16.74 -7.98
CA SER A 107 6.92 15.47 -8.67
C SER A 107 8.37 15.38 -9.15
N ASN A 108 9.21 16.37 -8.82
CA ASN A 108 10.63 16.44 -9.19
C ASN A 108 10.88 16.21 -10.69
N ILE A 109 9.95 16.67 -11.55
CA ILE A 109 10.01 16.48 -13.01
C ILE A 109 11.09 17.36 -13.65
N PHE A 110 11.43 18.49 -13.01
CA PHE A 110 12.49 19.41 -13.42
C PHE A 110 13.56 19.45 -12.34
N ASP A 111 14.82 19.51 -12.77
CA ASP A 111 15.95 19.67 -11.86
C ASP A 111 15.98 21.08 -11.26
N VAL A 112 16.64 21.23 -10.10
CA VAL A 112 16.75 22.49 -9.36
C VAL A 112 17.36 23.58 -10.24
N ALA A 113 18.39 23.24 -11.03
CA ALA A 113 19.03 24.15 -11.98
C ALA A 113 18.07 24.63 -13.09
N GLU A 114 17.18 23.76 -13.59
CA GLU A 114 16.18 24.12 -14.61
C GLU A 114 15.09 25.03 -14.05
N LEU A 115 14.67 24.80 -12.80
CA LEU A 115 13.73 25.65 -12.10
C LEU A 115 14.30 27.06 -11.84
N GLU A 116 15.58 27.15 -11.47
CA GLU A 116 16.25 28.45 -11.30
C GLU A 116 16.43 29.20 -12.63
N ARG A 117 16.77 28.50 -13.72
CA ARG A 117 16.81 29.11 -15.06
C ARG A 117 15.46 29.70 -15.45
N LEU A 118 14.37 28.93 -15.27
CA LEU A 118 13.02 29.40 -15.59
C LEU A 118 12.56 30.54 -14.67
N ARG A 119 13.04 30.58 -13.43
CA ARG A 119 12.78 31.68 -12.50
C ARG A 119 13.49 32.96 -12.93
N ARG A 120 14.76 32.86 -13.37
CA ARG A 120 15.54 34.00 -13.90
C ARG A 120 14.95 34.53 -15.21
N GLU A 121 14.50 33.66 -16.11
CA GLU A 121 13.84 34.05 -17.36
C GLU A 121 12.50 34.78 -17.15
N ALA A 122 11.82 34.51 -16.03
CA ALA A 122 10.50 35.06 -15.73
C ALA A 122 10.52 36.41 -15.02
N VAL A 123 11.64 36.82 -14.43
CA VAL A 123 11.83 38.13 -13.77
C VAL A 123 12.83 38.93 -14.60
N PRO A 124 12.39 39.90 -15.43
CA PRO A 124 13.33 40.78 -16.11
C PRO A 124 14.06 41.63 -15.06
N SER A 125 15.40 41.55 -15.06
CA SER A 125 16.29 42.42 -14.29
C SER A 125 15.93 43.87 -14.60
N SER A 126 15.27 44.54 -13.65
CA SER A 126 15.19 46.01 -13.68
C SER A 126 16.47 46.54 -13.05
N ASP A 127 17.59 46.40 -13.76
CA ASP A 127 18.87 47.02 -13.38
C ASP A 127 19.68 47.32 -14.64
N GLU A 128 19.31 48.40 -15.33
CA GLU A 128 20.23 49.17 -16.16
C GLU A 128 19.95 50.68 -15.94
N ASN A 129 20.60 51.26 -14.91
CA ASN A 129 21.27 52.57 -14.99
C ASN A 129 21.86 52.98 -13.63
N ALA A 130 23.17 52.79 -13.46
CA ALA A 130 24.11 53.78 -12.88
C ALA A 130 25.54 53.20 -12.87
N THR A 131 26.27 53.56 -13.92
CA THR A 131 27.69 53.97 -13.95
C THR A 131 28.77 53.09 -13.33
N ALA A 132 29.73 52.74 -14.20
CA ALA A 132 31.00 52.09 -13.89
C ALA A 132 32.00 52.98 -13.13
N GLU A 133 33.07 52.30 -12.67
CA GLU A 133 34.37 52.77 -12.15
C GLU A 133 34.49 52.89 -10.62
N ASP A 134 35.17 51.92 -9.97
CA ASP A 134 36.63 51.92 -9.82
C ASP A 134 37.13 50.63 -9.12
N ALA A 135 38.43 50.41 -9.18
CA ALA A 135 39.12 49.13 -9.20
C ALA A 135 39.52 48.50 -7.84
N ALA A 136 39.63 47.17 -7.92
CA ALA A 136 40.65 46.29 -7.32
C ALA A 136 40.59 45.90 -5.81
N PRO A 137 41.14 44.71 -5.47
CA PRO A 137 40.75 43.93 -4.29
C PRO A 137 41.82 43.91 -3.18
N GLN A 138 41.39 43.78 -1.92
CA GLN A 138 42.28 43.30 -0.86
C GLN A 138 41.62 42.27 0.07
N MET A 139 42.28 41.10 0.09
CA MET A 139 42.28 40.11 1.15
C MET A 139 42.73 40.73 2.47
N VAL A 140 42.10 40.38 3.61
CA VAL A 140 42.79 40.04 4.87
C VAL A 140 41.92 39.07 5.68
N GLU A 141 42.63 38.18 6.38
CA GLU A 141 42.27 36.99 7.14
C GLU A 141 41.29 37.14 8.32
N GLN A 142 40.73 35.99 8.71
CA GLN A 142 40.22 35.67 10.05
C GLN A 142 41.34 35.81 11.11
N PRO A 143 41.03 36.08 12.40
CA PRO A 143 40.73 34.97 13.31
C PRO A 143 39.70 35.24 14.43
N ALA A 144 39.21 34.15 14.98
CA ALA A 144 38.51 34.06 16.26
C ALA A 144 39.39 34.55 17.44
N ASN A 145 38.82 35.13 18.50
CA ASN A 145 38.65 34.50 19.83
C ASN A 145 38.12 35.46 20.94
N VAL A 146 37.35 34.88 21.87
CA VAL A 146 37.02 35.20 23.30
C VAL A 146 36.49 36.57 23.82
N ASP A 147 35.32 36.44 24.48
CA ASP A 147 34.84 37.04 25.74
C ASP A 147 35.16 38.49 26.14
N ALA A 148 34.11 39.30 26.34
CA ALA A 148 33.85 40.03 27.59
C ALA A 148 32.47 40.73 27.55
N ALA A 149 31.71 40.54 28.63
CA ALA A 149 30.49 41.27 28.94
C ALA A 149 30.77 42.75 29.27
N VAL A 150 29.84 43.67 28.96
CA VAL A 150 29.38 44.81 29.78
C VAL A 150 28.16 45.47 29.09
N ASN A 151 26.98 45.27 29.69
CA ASN A 151 25.93 46.24 30.05
C ASN A 151 25.38 47.33 29.09
N THR A 152 24.10 47.09 28.74
CA THR A 152 22.89 47.98 28.82
C THR A 152 22.75 49.23 27.94
N PRO A 153 21.52 49.59 27.46
CA PRO A 153 20.37 49.84 28.32
C PRO A 153 19.07 49.10 27.96
N VAL A 154 18.43 48.71 29.07
CA VAL A 154 17.01 48.48 29.27
C VAL A 154 16.19 49.60 28.64
N VAL A 155 15.31 49.24 27.72
CA VAL A 155 14.06 49.99 27.49
C VAL A 155 12.97 49.17 28.16
N VAL A 156 12.57 49.63 29.35
CA VAL A 156 11.35 49.20 30.01
C VAL A 156 10.20 49.72 29.16
N ASP A 157 9.53 48.85 28.42
CA ASP A 157 8.15 49.09 28.00
C ASP A 157 7.27 48.15 28.81
N SER A 158 6.57 48.74 29.78
CA SER A 158 5.73 48.07 30.75
C SER A 158 4.46 47.54 30.07
N ASN A 159 4.48 46.26 29.69
CA ASN A 159 3.27 45.46 29.50
C ASN A 159 3.33 44.26 30.46
N ASP A 160 3.02 44.54 31.72
CA ASP A 160 3.07 43.63 32.88
C ASP A 160 2.04 42.47 32.82
N ASP A 161 1.13 42.48 31.83
CA ASP A 161 0.10 41.44 31.68
C ASP A 161 0.57 40.23 30.84
N GLY A 162 1.65 40.37 30.07
CA GLY A 162 2.16 39.32 29.17
C GLY A 162 3.14 38.34 29.82
N THR A 163 3.91 38.79 30.81
CA THR A 163 4.95 38.00 31.49
C THR A 163 4.33 36.99 32.44
N VAL A 164 3.34 37.42 33.23
CA VAL A 164 2.60 36.57 34.17
C VAL A 164 1.87 35.45 33.43
N ALA A 165 1.26 35.75 32.27
CA ALA A 165 0.58 34.74 31.45
C ALA A 165 1.53 33.67 30.87
N GLN A 166 2.74 34.07 30.46
CA GLN A 166 3.76 33.14 29.96
C GLN A 166 4.38 32.27 31.06
N GLU A 167 4.57 32.84 32.25
CA GLU A 167 5.08 32.12 33.42
C GLU A 167 4.07 31.08 33.90
N LEU A 168 2.78 31.45 33.98
CA LEU A 168 1.68 30.53 34.30
C LEU A 168 1.53 29.42 33.24
N GLU A 169 1.74 29.71 31.96
CA GLU A 169 1.71 28.70 30.89
C GLU A 169 2.90 27.72 31.01
N LEU A 170 4.09 28.22 31.38
CA LEU A 170 5.27 27.39 31.61
C LEU A 170 5.11 26.49 32.85
N GLU A 171 4.62 27.03 33.96
CA GLU A 171 4.31 26.28 35.17
C GLU A 171 3.26 25.18 34.91
N HIS A 172 2.21 25.51 34.14
CA HIS A 172 1.21 24.53 33.74
C HIS A 172 1.81 23.39 32.90
N MET A 173 2.72 23.69 31.98
CA MET A 173 3.43 22.67 31.19
C MET A 173 4.35 21.81 32.05
N MET A 174 5.05 22.39 33.03
CA MET A 174 5.91 21.68 33.99
C MET A 174 5.09 20.72 34.85
N SER A 175 4.02 21.22 35.47
CA SER A 175 3.12 20.42 36.31
C SER A 175 2.54 19.24 35.53
N THR A 176 2.06 19.49 34.29
CA THR A 176 1.53 18.43 33.43
C THR A 176 2.59 17.37 33.06
N LEU A 177 3.85 17.78 32.90
CA LEU A 177 4.96 16.87 32.62
C LEU A 177 5.26 15.98 33.82
N GLU A 178 5.35 16.56 35.02
CA GLU A 178 5.63 15.82 36.25
C GLU A 178 4.53 14.80 36.56
N GLU A 179 3.27 15.22 36.49
CA GLU A 179 2.12 14.32 36.67
C GLU A 179 2.16 13.15 35.69
N ALA A 180 2.46 13.40 34.42
CA ALA A 180 2.53 12.37 33.39
C ALA A 180 3.70 11.40 33.60
N ILE A 181 4.85 11.89 34.09
CA ILE A 181 6.02 11.04 34.40
C ILE A 181 5.72 10.15 35.61
N VAL A 182 5.15 10.70 36.69
CA VAL A 182 4.78 9.93 37.89
C VAL A 182 3.73 8.86 37.57
N GLU A 183 2.72 9.21 36.77
CA GLU A 183 1.71 8.26 36.32
C GLU A 183 2.30 7.14 35.45
N THR A 184 3.32 7.45 34.64
CA THR A 184 3.95 6.46 33.77
C THR A 184 4.86 5.52 34.55
N ARG A 185 5.59 6.03 35.56
CA ARG A 185 6.44 5.23 36.44
C ARG A 185 5.65 4.21 37.26
N SER A 186 4.43 4.55 37.66
CA SER A 186 3.55 3.66 38.43
C SER A 186 2.81 2.61 37.57
N LYS A 187 2.92 2.67 36.22
CA LYS A 187 2.22 1.76 35.29
C LYS A 187 3.20 0.86 34.53
N PRO A 188 3.03 -0.48 34.58
CA PRO A 188 3.82 -1.39 33.75
C PRO A 188 3.54 -1.16 32.25
N LEU A 189 4.51 -1.48 31.40
CA LEU A 189 4.48 -1.21 29.95
C LEU A 189 3.19 -1.68 29.26
N GLU A 190 2.65 -2.82 29.68
CA GLU A 190 1.45 -3.44 29.11
C GLU A 190 0.17 -2.62 29.36
N ASN A 191 0.16 -1.80 30.42
CA ASN A 191 -0.99 -1.01 30.86
C ASN A 191 -0.90 0.46 30.46
N ARG A 192 0.14 0.85 29.69
CA ARG A 192 0.30 2.23 29.22
C ARG A 192 -0.69 2.54 28.10
N PRO A 193 -1.32 3.73 28.10
CA PRO A 193 -2.28 4.09 27.07
C PRO A 193 -1.60 4.27 25.71
N ARG A 194 -2.34 4.07 24.61
CA ARG A 194 -1.79 4.32 23.27
C ARG A 194 -1.81 5.82 22.97
N LEU A 195 -0.63 6.36 22.67
CA LEU A 195 -0.49 7.76 22.27
C LEU A 195 -0.88 7.95 20.80
N PRO A 196 -1.77 8.90 20.48
CA PRO A 196 -2.11 9.22 19.10
C PRO A 196 -0.93 9.89 18.38
N ARG A 197 -0.84 9.69 17.06
CA ARG A 197 0.15 10.41 16.25
C ARG A 197 -0.25 11.89 16.13
N ILE A 198 0.55 12.77 16.70
CA ILE A 198 0.34 14.22 16.65
C ILE A 198 0.83 14.78 15.30
N ALA A 199 0.04 15.65 14.68
CA ALA A 199 0.46 16.38 13.48
C ALA A 199 1.49 17.47 13.84
N LEU A 200 2.52 17.66 13.01
CA LEU A 200 3.57 18.67 13.23
C LEU A 200 3.13 20.10 12.85
N SER A 201 2.05 20.59 13.48
CA SER A 201 1.60 21.98 13.33
C SER A 201 2.60 22.95 13.98
N LYS A 202 2.51 24.25 13.68
CA LYS A 202 3.37 25.27 14.34
C LYS A 202 3.16 25.26 15.86
N ARG A 203 1.91 25.20 16.32
CA ARG A 203 1.53 25.12 17.74
C ARG A 203 2.09 23.87 18.41
N ASN A 204 1.91 22.69 17.82
CA ASN A 204 2.36 21.43 18.41
C ASN A 204 3.89 21.37 18.50
N ARG A 205 4.59 21.95 17.51
CA ARG A 205 6.05 22.09 17.56
C ARG A 205 6.51 23.07 18.63
N ALA A 206 5.78 24.16 18.88
CA ALA A 206 6.11 25.10 19.95
C ALA A 206 6.01 24.41 21.33
N VAL A 207 4.94 23.65 21.58
CA VAL A 207 4.77 22.86 22.82
C VAL A 207 5.91 21.86 23.01
N VAL A 208 6.26 21.09 21.96
CA VAL A 208 7.39 20.14 22.04
C VAL A 208 8.71 20.86 22.30
N ARG A 209 8.96 22.00 21.65
CA ARG A 209 10.18 22.79 21.88
C ARG A 209 10.25 23.37 23.29
N ALA A 210 9.14 23.76 23.88
CA ALA A 210 9.08 24.26 25.25
C ALA A 210 9.36 23.15 26.27
N LEU A 211 8.85 21.93 26.02
CA LEU A 211 9.05 20.77 26.93
C LEU A 211 10.44 20.14 26.84
N ASN A 212 11.08 20.17 25.68
CA ASN A 212 12.37 19.50 25.47
C ASN A 212 13.48 19.93 26.46
N PRO A 213 13.70 21.23 26.74
CA PRO A 213 14.69 21.67 27.74
C PRO A 213 14.39 21.13 29.14
N MET A 214 13.11 21.11 29.53
CA MET A 214 12.67 20.63 30.85
C MET A 214 12.94 19.11 30.99
N LEU A 215 12.78 18.37 29.89
CA LEU A 215 13.04 16.93 29.84
C LEU A 215 14.51 16.57 30.12
N VAL A 216 15.47 17.43 29.74
CA VAL A 216 16.90 17.20 29.95
C VAL A 216 17.21 17.04 31.44
N THR A 217 16.58 17.82 32.30
CA THR A 217 16.74 17.73 33.76
C THR A 217 16.30 16.38 34.30
N TYR A 218 15.14 15.86 33.87
CA TYR A 218 14.65 14.55 34.31
C TYR A 218 15.47 13.39 33.75
N LEU A 219 15.95 13.50 32.50
CA LEU A 219 16.81 12.49 31.89
C LEU A 219 18.19 12.42 32.55
N GLY A 220 18.75 13.55 33.00
CA GLY A 220 20.01 13.58 33.74
C GLY A 220 19.93 12.87 35.11
N ALA A 221 18.73 12.74 35.68
CA ALA A 221 18.49 12.03 36.94
C ALA A 221 18.14 10.54 36.74
N SER A 222 18.01 10.07 35.50
CA SER A 222 17.63 8.69 35.17
C SER A 222 18.77 7.70 35.44
N ARG A 223 18.48 6.59 36.12
CA ARG A 223 19.49 5.59 36.49
C ARG A 223 19.50 4.36 35.59
N ASP A 224 18.36 4.03 34.99
CA ASP A 224 18.23 2.88 34.10
C ASP A 224 17.45 3.18 32.80
N LEU A 225 17.41 2.19 31.91
CA LEU A 225 16.70 2.30 30.62
C LEU A 225 15.18 2.32 30.80
N CYS A 226 14.65 1.67 31.83
CA CYS A 226 13.21 1.60 32.11
C CYS A 226 12.66 2.95 32.60
N GLU A 227 13.42 3.65 33.44
CA GLU A 227 13.18 5.02 33.89
C GLU A 227 13.28 5.98 32.72
N THR A 228 14.29 5.83 31.87
CA THR A 228 14.44 6.62 30.65
C THR A 228 13.21 6.48 29.75
N ASP A 229 12.77 5.25 29.49
CA ASP A 229 11.57 4.97 28.71
C ASP A 229 10.30 5.54 29.37
N SER A 230 10.18 5.45 30.69
CA SER A 230 9.05 6.01 31.45
C SER A 230 9.01 7.54 31.39
N ILE A 231 10.17 8.19 31.45
CA ILE A 231 10.32 9.65 31.32
C ILE A 231 9.95 10.10 29.89
N LEU A 232 10.49 9.42 28.87
CA LEU A 232 10.19 9.73 27.47
C LEU A 232 8.71 9.53 27.14
N PHE A 233 8.11 8.44 27.61
CA PHE A 233 6.69 8.19 27.42
C PHE A 233 5.83 9.19 28.19
N GLY A 234 6.18 9.53 29.43
CA GLY A 234 5.52 10.56 30.24
C GLY A 234 5.54 11.92 29.55
N ALA A 235 6.68 12.30 28.97
CA ALA A 235 6.80 13.53 28.18
C ALA A 235 5.89 13.53 26.95
N ALA A 236 5.85 12.42 26.20
CA ALA A 236 4.96 12.29 25.05
C ALA A 236 3.46 12.33 25.46
N LEU A 237 3.12 11.76 26.63
CA LEU A 237 1.78 11.82 27.22
C LEU A 237 1.41 13.25 27.63
N ALA A 238 2.34 13.99 28.25
CA ALA A 238 2.16 15.40 28.62
C ALA A 238 1.91 16.28 27.38
N VAL A 239 2.68 16.09 26.31
CA VAL A 239 2.45 16.77 25.02
C VAL A 239 1.04 16.46 24.49
N CYS A 240 0.59 15.20 24.57
CA CYS A 240 -0.76 14.83 24.16
C CYS A 240 -1.84 15.54 24.99
N ARG A 241 -1.64 15.70 26.30
CA ARG A 241 -2.56 16.40 27.21
C ARG A 241 -2.64 17.89 26.90
N ILE A 242 -1.50 18.56 26.75
CA ILE A 242 -1.42 20.01 26.47
C ILE A 242 -2.02 20.35 25.10
N ILE A 243 -1.89 19.46 24.12
CA ILE A 243 -2.49 19.64 22.79
C ILE A 243 -3.99 19.28 22.79
N GLY A 244 -4.50 18.61 23.83
CA GLY A 244 -5.88 18.11 23.90
C GLY A 244 -6.13 16.89 23.01
N ALA A 245 -5.10 16.12 22.70
CA ALA A 245 -5.22 14.90 21.91
C ALA A 245 -5.89 13.80 22.74
N LYS A 246 -6.89 13.13 22.17
CA LYS A 246 -7.61 12.04 22.84
C LYS A 246 -6.70 10.82 23.00
N VAL A 247 -6.14 10.66 24.21
CA VAL A 247 -5.37 9.48 24.60
C VAL A 247 -6.34 8.38 25.02
N SER A 248 -6.34 7.25 24.31
CA SER A 248 -7.24 6.14 24.62
C SER A 248 -6.68 5.35 25.81
N THR A 249 -7.43 5.34 26.92
CA THR A 249 -7.15 4.56 28.13
C THR A 249 -7.55 3.09 28.00
N ALA A 250 -8.27 2.74 26.94
CA ALA A 250 -8.68 1.37 26.70
C ALA A 250 -7.49 0.56 26.15
N GLY A 251 -6.95 -0.34 26.96
CA GLY A 251 -6.00 -1.39 26.56
C GLY A 251 -6.53 -2.36 25.49
N ARG A 252 -7.68 -2.10 24.88
CA ARG A 252 -8.10 -2.76 23.65
C ARG A 252 -7.81 -1.84 22.50
N ALA A 253 -6.80 -2.22 21.72
CA ALA A 253 -6.79 -1.87 20.32
C ALA A 253 -8.21 -2.09 19.78
N THR A 254 -8.90 -1.02 19.41
CA THR A 254 -9.79 -1.10 18.26
C THR A 254 -8.85 -1.40 17.10
N GLY A 255 -8.42 -2.66 17.01
CA GLY A 255 -7.73 -3.16 15.86
C GLY A 255 -8.58 -2.69 14.70
N HIS A 256 -7.96 -2.04 13.72
CA HIS A 256 -8.56 -1.99 12.42
C HIS A 256 -8.81 -3.45 12.06
N SER A 257 -10.02 -3.95 12.36
CA SER A 257 -10.49 -5.25 11.93
C SER A 257 -10.12 -5.29 10.48
N SER A 258 -9.26 -6.24 10.11
CA SER A 258 -8.61 -6.29 8.80
C SER A 258 -9.71 -6.22 7.76
N ALA A 259 -10.00 -5.00 7.31
CA ALA A 259 -11.28 -4.72 6.73
C ALA A 259 -11.31 -5.49 5.43
N ILE A 260 -12.29 -6.39 5.29
CA ILE A 260 -12.39 -7.25 4.12
C ILE A 260 -12.18 -6.37 2.89
N PRO A 261 -11.14 -6.65 2.08
CA PRO A 261 -10.77 -5.77 0.99
C PRO A 261 -11.97 -5.52 0.08
N ALA A 262 -12.10 -4.30 -0.43
CA ALA A 262 -13.26 -3.90 -1.24
C ALA A 262 -13.49 -4.81 -2.45
N TRP A 263 -12.43 -5.39 -3.03
CA TRP A 263 -12.56 -6.37 -4.11
C TRP A 263 -13.23 -7.67 -3.65
N ARG A 264 -12.93 -8.16 -2.44
CA ARG A 264 -13.47 -9.41 -1.90
C ARG A 264 -14.95 -9.24 -1.61
N ARG A 265 -15.31 -8.14 -0.94
CA ARG A 265 -16.69 -7.77 -0.64
C ARG A 265 -17.56 -7.70 -1.90
N ARG A 266 -17.07 -7.03 -2.96
CA ARG A 266 -17.77 -6.94 -4.25
C ARG A 266 -18.02 -8.31 -4.89
N ILE A 267 -17.08 -9.24 -4.80
CA ILE A 267 -17.26 -10.58 -5.37
C ILE A 267 -18.23 -11.40 -4.49
N GLU A 268 -18.12 -11.32 -3.18
CA GLU A 268 -19.04 -11.97 -2.23
C GLU A 268 -20.49 -11.46 -2.42
N GLU A 269 -20.69 -10.16 -2.59
CA GLU A 269 -21.99 -9.57 -2.91
C GLU A 269 -22.56 -10.09 -4.23
N ARG A 270 -21.73 -10.25 -5.27
CA ARG A 270 -22.15 -10.85 -6.55
C ARG A 270 -22.57 -12.30 -6.38
N ILE A 271 -21.82 -13.08 -5.60
CA ILE A 271 -22.16 -14.46 -5.25
C ILE A 271 -23.50 -14.50 -4.50
N ALA A 272 -23.70 -13.64 -3.51
CA ALA A 272 -24.94 -13.57 -2.73
C ALA A 272 -26.15 -13.23 -3.61
N LYS A 273 -26.03 -12.21 -4.47
CA LYS A 273 -27.07 -11.84 -5.44
C LYS A 273 -27.39 -12.98 -6.41
N ALA A 274 -26.39 -13.69 -6.92
CA ALA A 274 -26.58 -14.84 -7.80
C ALA A 274 -27.27 -16.01 -7.08
N ARG A 275 -26.88 -16.33 -5.85
CA ARG A 275 -27.56 -17.35 -5.02
C ARG A 275 -29.03 -17.01 -4.77
N ALA A 276 -29.31 -15.75 -4.43
CA ALA A 276 -30.67 -15.26 -4.23
C ALA A 276 -31.50 -15.29 -5.53
N LEU A 277 -30.88 -15.11 -6.69
CA LEU A 277 -31.55 -15.27 -7.98
C LEU A 277 -31.83 -16.75 -8.29
N ILE A 278 -30.85 -17.65 -8.10
CA ILE A 278 -31.02 -19.10 -8.24
C ILE A 278 -32.21 -19.59 -7.40
N GLY A 279 -32.28 -19.20 -6.12
CA GLY A 279 -33.41 -19.58 -5.26
C GLY A 279 -34.76 -19.15 -5.83
N ARG A 280 -34.85 -17.93 -6.38
CA ARG A 280 -36.08 -17.42 -7.01
C ARG A 280 -36.43 -18.15 -8.31
N LEU A 281 -35.44 -18.50 -9.14
CA LEU A 281 -35.64 -19.28 -10.36
C LEU A 281 -36.11 -20.71 -10.03
N ILE A 282 -35.56 -21.33 -8.99
CA ILE A 282 -36.00 -22.64 -8.50
C ILE A 282 -37.44 -22.57 -8.00
N CYS A 283 -37.79 -21.58 -7.17
CA CYS A 283 -39.17 -21.42 -6.69
C CYS A 283 -40.17 -21.23 -7.84
N PHE A 284 -39.82 -20.45 -8.87
CA PHE A 284 -40.66 -20.28 -10.05
C PHE A 284 -40.81 -21.60 -10.82
N ARG A 285 -39.71 -22.35 -11.01
CA ARG A 285 -39.74 -23.68 -11.64
C ARG A 285 -40.61 -24.68 -10.88
N SER A 286 -40.67 -24.57 -9.55
CA SER A 286 -41.55 -25.38 -8.69
C SER A 286 -43.02 -24.95 -8.72
N GLY A 287 -43.42 -23.99 -9.56
CA GLY A 287 -44.81 -23.55 -9.72
C GLY A 287 -45.23 -22.34 -8.89
N ASN A 288 -44.28 -21.66 -8.20
CA ASN A 288 -44.61 -20.47 -7.41
C ASN A 288 -44.70 -19.21 -8.29
N ASN A 289 -45.93 -18.81 -8.61
CA ASN A 289 -46.23 -17.67 -9.48
C ASN A 289 -46.54 -16.36 -8.74
N ARG A 290 -46.03 -16.16 -7.51
CA ARG A 290 -46.19 -14.88 -6.81
C ARG A 290 -45.64 -13.72 -7.66
N PRO A 291 -46.33 -12.56 -7.76
CA PRO A 291 -45.94 -11.45 -8.63
C PRO A 291 -44.49 -10.96 -8.44
N ARG A 292 -43.99 -10.98 -7.20
CA ARG A 292 -42.58 -10.61 -6.89
C ARG A 292 -41.57 -11.56 -7.52
N ILE A 293 -41.87 -12.86 -7.56
CA ILE A 293 -41.00 -13.88 -8.16
C ILE A 293 -41.05 -13.73 -9.67
N VAL A 294 -42.24 -13.67 -10.26
CA VAL A 294 -42.45 -13.46 -11.70
C VAL A 294 -41.75 -12.20 -12.20
N ARG A 295 -41.86 -11.07 -11.47
CA ARG A 295 -41.13 -9.83 -11.80
C ARG A 295 -39.62 -10.04 -11.77
N THR A 296 -39.11 -10.74 -10.77
CA THR A 296 -37.66 -11.02 -10.68
C THR A 296 -37.19 -11.89 -11.85
N VAL A 297 -37.95 -12.93 -12.20
CA VAL A 297 -37.62 -13.84 -13.31
C VAL A 297 -37.65 -13.05 -14.63
N ARG A 298 -38.68 -12.23 -14.86
CA ARG A 298 -38.75 -11.35 -16.05
C ARG A 298 -37.55 -10.42 -16.16
N MET A 299 -37.11 -9.83 -15.04
CA MET A 299 -35.90 -9.00 -15.01
C MET A 299 -34.61 -9.82 -15.25
N ALA A 300 -34.57 -11.09 -14.84
CA ALA A 300 -33.42 -11.97 -15.04
C ALA A 300 -33.19 -12.35 -16.52
N PHE A 301 -34.26 -12.30 -17.32
CA PHE A 301 -34.30 -12.46 -18.77
C PHE A 301 -34.58 -11.13 -19.50
N ALA A 302 -34.40 -9.97 -18.84
CA ALA A 302 -34.56 -8.69 -19.51
C ALA A 302 -33.48 -8.56 -20.60
N GLY A 303 -33.92 -8.26 -21.83
CA GLY A 303 -33.03 -8.17 -23.00
C GLY A 303 -32.72 -9.51 -23.68
N THR A 304 -33.23 -10.63 -23.18
CA THR A 304 -33.29 -11.89 -23.94
C THR A 304 -34.70 -12.09 -24.50
N ASN A 305 -34.82 -12.66 -25.70
CA ASN A 305 -36.09 -12.93 -26.40
C ASN A 305 -36.87 -14.10 -25.77
N VAL A 306 -36.92 -14.16 -24.43
CA VAL A 306 -37.54 -15.26 -23.68
C VAL A 306 -38.81 -14.76 -23.03
N SER A 307 -39.95 -15.28 -23.49
CA SER A 307 -41.24 -15.04 -22.84
C SER A 307 -41.54 -16.15 -21.83
N LEU A 308 -42.10 -15.76 -20.68
CA LEU A 308 -42.45 -16.68 -19.59
C LEU A 308 -43.61 -17.64 -19.95
N SER A 309 -44.32 -17.34 -21.04
CA SER A 309 -45.43 -18.16 -21.55
C SER A 309 -44.99 -19.21 -22.57
N GLN A 310 -43.70 -19.25 -22.94
CA GLN A 310 -43.22 -20.24 -23.90
C GLN A 310 -43.13 -21.65 -23.26
N PRO A 311 -43.39 -22.72 -24.05
CA PRO A 311 -43.32 -24.09 -23.54
C PRO A 311 -41.90 -24.50 -23.12
N ASP A 312 -40.86 -23.87 -23.69
CA ASP A 312 -39.45 -24.14 -23.43
C ASP A 312 -38.88 -23.42 -22.20
N ILE A 313 -39.71 -22.69 -21.44
CA ILE A 313 -39.26 -21.87 -20.31
C ILE A 313 -38.54 -22.69 -19.23
N THR A 314 -38.97 -23.93 -18.99
CA THR A 314 -38.37 -24.83 -17.99
C THR A 314 -36.92 -25.18 -18.32
N GLN A 315 -36.61 -25.37 -19.60
CA GLN A 315 -35.25 -25.63 -20.08
C GLN A 315 -34.39 -24.37 -19.93
N LYS A 316 -34.88 -23.23 -20.42
CA LYS A 316 -34.18 -21.92 -20.32
C LYS A 316 -33.93 -21.51 -18.87
N LEU A 317 -34.83 -21.83 -17.94
CA LEU A 317 -34.62 -21.63 -16.50
C LEU A 317 -33.47 -22.49 -15.97
N THR A 318 -33.37 -23.73 -16.42
CA THR A 318 -32.33 -24.67 -15.99
C THR A 318 -30.96 -24.23 -16.51
N GLU A 319 -30.86 -23.88 -17.79
CA GLU A 319 -29.66 -23.30 -18.39
C GLU A 319 -29.22 -22.04 -17.62
N ARG A 320 -30.16 -21.14 -17.32
CA ARG A 320 -29.87 -19.92 -16.56
C ARG A 320 -29.41 -20.20 -15.12
N ILE A 321 -29.95 -21.23 -14.47
CA ILE A 321 -29.51 -21.65 -13.15
C ILE A 321 -28.07 -22.17 -13.22
N ASP A 322 -27.76 -22.99 -14.22
CA ASP A 322 -26.43 -23.58 -14.38
C ASP A 322 -25.38 -22.53 -14.76
N ASP A 323 -25.70 -21.57 -15.62
CA ASP A 323 -24.88 -20.38 -15.87
C ASP A 323 -24.52 -19.65 -14.56
N LEU A 324 -25.51 -19.45 -13.68
CA LEU A 324 -25.28 -18.77 -12.40
C LEU A 324 -24.41 -19.61 -11.47
N LYS A 325 -24.58 -20.94 -11.44
CA LYS A 325 -23.70 -21.85 -10.68
C LYS A 325 -22.27 -21.80 -11.19
N GLN A 326 -22.07 -21.84 -12.51
CA GLN A 326 -20.75 -21.72 -13.14
C GLN A 326 -20.09 -20.38 -12.79
N ARG A 327 -20.85 -19.27 -12.83
CA ARG A 327 -20.36 -17.94 -12.43
C ARG A 327 -19.99 -17.88 -10.96
N ILE A 328 -20.76 -18.48 -10.07
CA ILE A 328 -20.44 -18.58 -8.64
C ILE A 328 -19.13 -19.36 -8.44
N ALA A 329 -18.97 -20.50 -9.12
CA ALA A 329 -17.74 -21.29 -9.05
C ALA A 329 -16.52 -20.49 -9.54
N ALA A 330 -16.66 -19.77 -10.66
CA ALA A 330 -15.60 -18.90 -11.19
C ALA A 330 -15.24 -17.75 -10.24
N TRP A 331 -16.25 -17.10 -9.61
CA TRP A 331 -16.02 -16.07 -8.60
C TRP A 331 -15.36 -16.62 -7.33
N GLY A 332 -15.74 -17.82 -6.88
CA GLY A 332 -15.07 -18.52 -5.79
C GLY A 332 -13.59 -18.80 -6.09
N LYS A 333 -13.29 -19.33 -7.28
CA LYS A 333 -11.90 -19.52 -7.76
C LYS A 333 -11.13 -18.20 -7.80
N ARG A 334 -11.77 -17.10 -8.23
CA ARG A 334 -11.15 -15.77 -8.24
C ARG A 334 -10.82 -15.28 -6.83
N ILE A 335 -11.71 -15.46 -5.86
CA ILE A 335 -11.44 -15.12 -4.45
C ILE A 335 -10.22 -15.89 -3.96
N ARG A 336 -10.20 -17.22 -4.14
CA ARG A 336 -9.07 -18.07 -3.73
C ARG A 336 -7.75 -17.58 -4.31
N ARG A 337 -7.69 -17.39 -5.63
CA ARG A 337 -6.48 -16.91 -6.34
C ARG A 337 -6.00 -15.56 -5.81
N TYR A 338 -6.91 -14.62 -5.55
CA TYR A 338 -6.53 -13.29 -5.08
C TYR A 338 -6.06 -13.30 -3.64
N THR A 339 -6.68 -14.12 -2.79
CA THR A 339 -6.24 -14.33 -1.41
C THR A 339 -4.84 -14.97 -1.38
N GLU A 340 -4.62 -16.03 -2.15
CA GLU A 340 -3.30 -16.68 -2.26
C GLU A 340 -2.24 -15.70 -2.77
N ARG A 341 -2.54 -14.93 -3.83
CA ARG A 341 -1.63 -13.90 -4.34
C ARG A 341 -1.30 -12.86 -3.28
N SER A 342 -2.31 -12.36 -2.55
CA SER A 342 -2.10 -11.37 -1.50
C SER A 342 -1.28 -11.95 -0.34
N SER A 343 -1.52 -13.20 0.03
CA SER A 343 -0.75 -13.91 1.05
C SER A 343 0.71 -14.06 0.62
N ARG A 344 0.97 -14.57 -0.59
CA ARG A 344 2.32 -14.71 -1.13
C ARG A 344 3.05 -13.38 -1.22
N PHE A 345 2.37 -12.33 -1.67
CA PHE A 345 2.94 -10.99 -1.70
C PHE A 345 3.35 -10.52 -0.29
N ASN A 346 2.48 -10.70 0.71
CA ASN A 346 2.77 -10.31 2.08
C ASN A 346 3.90 -11.15 2.68
N GLN A 347 3.91 -12.47 2.45
CA GLN A 347 4.95 -13.39 2.89
C GLN A 347 6.29 -13.04 2.26
N ASN A 348 6.35 -12.81 0.95
CA ASN A 348 7.57 -12.42 0.25
C ASN A 348 8.08 -11.05 0.74
N ARG A 349 7.17 -10.10 0.99
CA ARG A 349 7.56 -8.80 1.54
C ARG A 349 8.11 -8.94 2.96
N LEU A 350 7.47 -9.77 3.78
CA LEU A 350 7.94 -10.05 5.13
C LEU A 350 9.28 -10.77 5.12
N PHE A 351 9.48 -11.74 4.22
CA PHE A 351 10.76 -12.43 4.02
C PHE A 351 11.89 -11.44 3.68
N GLN A 352 11.63 -10.49 2.79
CA GLN A 352 12.63 -9.50 2.39
C GLN A 352 12.99 -8.53 3.53
N SER A 353 12.03 -8.16 4.39
CA SER A 353 12.26 -7.20 5.48
C SER A 353 12.70 -7.84 6.80
N ASP A 354 12.13 -8.99 7.15
CA ASP A 354 12.26 -9.65 8.46
C ASP A 354 11.91 -11.15 8.33
N GLN A 355 12.94 -11.94 7.99
CA GLN A 355 12.81 -13.39 7.82
C GLN A 355 12.38 -14.08 9.11
N LYS A 356 12.89 -13.63 10.26
CA LYS A 356 12.56 -14.18 11.58
C LYS A 356 11.07 -14.10 11.84
N ARG A 357 10.47 -12.92 11.63
CA ARG A 357 9.02 -12.76 11.79
C ARG A 357 8.20 -13.61 10.83
N LEU A 358 8.69 -13.85 9.62
CA LEU A 358 8.01 -14.77 8.71
C LEU A 358 7.99 -16.19 9.30
N TYR A 359 9.14 -16.73 9.70
CA TYR A 359 9.21 -18.06 10.28
C TYR A 359 8.39 -18.16 11.57
N GLU A 360 8.49 -17.17 12.46
CA GLU A 360 7.64 -17.10 13.66
C GLU A 360 6.14 -17.05 13.31
N SER A 361 5.75 -16.40 12.21
CA SER A 361 4.36 -16.35 11.75
C SER A 361 3.87 -17.66 11.13
N LEU A 362 4.79 -18.42 10.52
CA LEU A 362 4.52 -19.77 9.98
C LEU A 362 4.48 -20.82 11.10
N GLU A 363 5.17 -20.59 12.21
CA GLU A 363 5.38 -21.55 13.30
C GLU A 363 4.29 -21.57 14.41
N ARG A 364 3.28 -20.67 14.44
CA ARG A 364 2.45 -20.50 15.68
C ARG A 364 1.09 -21.21 15.71
N PRO A 365 0.69 -21.82 16.88
CA PRO A 365 1.02 -21.38 18.24
C PRO A 365 1.49 -22.50 19.22
N MET A 366 2.59 -23.23 18.95
CA MET A 366 3.05 -24.27 19.90
C MET A 366 4.39 -24.01 20.58
N VAL A 367 5.19 -23.05 20.12
CA VAL A 367 6.47 -22.73 20.76
C VAL A 367 6.64 -21.22 20.83
N SER A 368 6.18 -20.64 21.94
CA SER A 368 6.79 -19.39 22.40
C SER A 368 8.25 -19.73 22.69
N GLY A 369 9.19 -19.05 22.01
CA GLY A 369 10.64 -19.25 22.14
C GLY A 369 11.21 -18.81 23.50
N THR A 370 10.62 -19.28 24.59
CA THR A 370 11.16 -19.19 25.96
C THR A 370 12.04 -20.39 26.30
N GLY A 371 12.27 -21.31 25.35
CA GLY A 371 13.26 -22.35 25.51
C GLY A 371 14.68 -21.76 25.54
N PRO A 372 15.62 -22.37 26.29
CA PRO A 372 17.03 -22.00 26.20
C PRO A 372 17.51 -22.11 24.75
N ALA A 373 18.43 -21.22 24.36
CA ALA A 373 19.03 -21.27 23.03
C ALA A 373 19.57 -22.69 22.77
N PRO A 374 19.31 -23.27 21.58
CA PRO A 374 19.78 -24.61 21.27
C PRO A 374 21.30 -24.67 21.39
N ASN A 375 21.80 -25.76 21.98
CA ASN A 375 23.23 -25.97 22.16
C ASN A 375 23.93 -26.04 20.79
N GLN A 376 25.16 -25.55 20.71
CA GLN A 376 25.97 -25.58 19.50
C GLN A 376 26.16 -27.02 18.98
N ALA A 377 26.38 -27.97 19.89
CA ALA A 377 26.53 -29.38 19.54
C ALA A 377 25.25 -29.96 18.89
N ASP A 378 24.08 -29.63 19.44
CA ASP A 378 22.79 -30.11 18.93
C ASP A 378 22.49 -29.52 17.55
N THR A 379 22.83 -28.24 17.36
CA THR A 379 22.69 -27.56 16.07
C THR A 379 23.60 -28.19 15.02
N VAL A 380 24.87 -28.46 15.36
CA VAL A 380 25.83 -29.11 14.46
C VAL A 380 25.40 -30.53 14.14
N ALA A 381 24.90 -31.30 15.12
CA ALA A 381 24.41 -32.66 14.89
C ALA A 381 23.20 -32.68 13.96
N PHE A 382 22.24 -31.77 14.15
CA PHE A 382 21.07 -31.63 13.29
C PHE A 382 21.47 -31.34 11.84
N TRP A 383 22.30 -30.33 11.59
CA TRP A 383 22.72 -29.97 10.22
C TRP A 383 23.61 -31.03 9.59
N ARG A 384 24.47 -31.69 10.39
CA ARG A 384 25.30 -32.81 9.92
C ARG A 384 24.43 -33.97 9.44
N GLY A 385 23.37 -34.33 10.15
CA GLY A 385 22.44 -35.39 9.71
C GLY A 385 21.70 -35.04 8.42
N LEU A 386 21.45 -33.75 8.16
CA LEU A 386 20.78 -33.31 6.94
C LEU A 386 21.70 -33.24 5.71
N TRP A 387 22.95 -32.81 5.89
CA TRP A 387 23.85 -32.45 4.78
C TRP A 387 25.07 -33.36 4.62
N SER A 388 25.49 -34.06 5.69
CA SER A 388 26.69 -34.91 5.65
C SER A 388 26.36 -36.39 5.42
N GLU A 389 25.11 -36.80 5.64
CA GLU A 389 24.65 -38.13 5.24
C GLU A 389 24.28 -38.09 3.75
N PRO A 390 24.94 -38.87 2.88
CA PRO A 390 24.55 -38.97 1.49
C PRO A 390 23.21 -39.68 1.40
N VAL A 391 22.12 -38.90 1.35
CA VAL A 391 20.78 -39.41 1.08
C VAL A 391 20.64 -39.60 -0.43
N ASN A 392 20.50 -40.85 -0.87
CA ASN A 392 20.06 -41.11 -2.24
C ASN A 392 18.61 -40.65 -2.36
N HIS A 393 18.39 -39.49 -2.96
CA HIS A 393 17.06 -39.06 -3.34
C HIS A 393 16.59 -39.97 -4.47
N SER A 394 15.65 -40.88 -4.18
CA SER A 394 14.87 -41.49 -5.25
C SER A 394 13.99 -40.39 -5.84
N GLU A 395 14.33 -39.93 -7.04
CA GLU A 395 13.38 -39.15 -7.82
C GLU A 395 12.12 -40.00 -7.94
N GLY A 396 10.98 -39.45 -7.48
CA GLY A 396 9.74 -40.23 -7.43
C GLY A 396 9.35 -40.76 -8.81
N PRO A 397 8.43 -41.74 -8.89
CA PRO A 397 8.04 -42.42 -10.15
C PRO A 397 7.47 -41.48 -11.23
N TRP A 398 7.30 -40.19 -10.94
CA TRP A 398 6.87 -39.19 -11.89
C TRP A 398 7.89 -38.96 -13.02
N THR A 399 9.20 -39.15 -12.78
CA THR A 399 10.22 -39.01 -13.83
C THR A 399 10.08 -40.08 -14.88
N GLU A 400 9.80 -41.32 -14.47
CA GLU A 400 9.46 -42.43 -15.37
C GLU A 400 8.14 -42.18 -16.11
N VAL A 401 7.14 -41.62 -15.44
CA VAL A 401 5.86 -41.23 -16.06
C VAL A 401 6.06 -40.16 -17.13
N VAL A 402 6.85 -39.12 -16.83
CA VAL A 402 7.16 -38.05 -17.79
C VAL A 402 8.01 -38.59 -18.93
N ALA A 403 9.02 -39.42 -18.64
CA ALA A 403 9.83 -40.06 -19.67
C ALA A 403 8.97 -40.94 -20.60
N SER A 404 8.00 -41.69 -20.04
CA SER A 404 7.05 -42.50 -20.82
C SER A 404 6.10 -41.65 -21.65
N GLN A 405 5.61 -40.52 -21.11
CA GLN A 405 4.80 -39.55 -21.86
C GLN A 405 5.59 -38.86 -22.97
N CYS A 406 6.89 -38.62 -22.75
CA CYS A 406 7.79 -38.00 -23.72
C CYS A 406 8.37 -39.00 -24.74
N ALA A 407 8.34 -40.31 -24.47
CA ALA A 407 8.88 -41.33 -25.38
C ALA A 407 8.16 -41.38 -26.75
N GLY A 408 6.90 -40.96 -26.79
CA GLY A 408 6.12 -40.84 -28.03
C GLY A 408 6.26 -39.48 -28.73
N ILE A 409 6.99 -38.53 -28.15
CA ILE A 409 7.21 -37.21 -28.74
C ILE A 409 8.48 -37.27 -29.59
N THR A 410 8.33 -37.21 -30.91
CA THR A 410 9.47 -37.08 -31.82
C THR A 410 10.27 -35.83 -31.45
N SER A 411 11.58 -35.97 -31.28
CA SER A 411 12.48 -34.84 -31.06
C SER A 411 12.24 -33.81 -32.16
N MET A 412 11.96 -32.56 -31.78
CA MET A 412 11.75 -31.49 -32.74
C MET A 412 13.02 -31.33 -33.57
N ASP A 413 12.88 -31.34 -34.90
CA ASP A 413 13.99 -31.06 -35.81
C ASP A 413 14.55 -29.66 -35.54
N PRO A 414 15.86 -29.44 -35.76
CA PRO A 414 16.47 -28.13 -35.55
C PRO A 414 15.78 -27.07 -36.43
N VAL A 415 15.04 -26.16 -35.79
CA VAL A 415 14.35 -25.06 -36.46
C VAL A 415 15.38 -24.01 -36.86
N ILE A 416 15.75 -23.98 -38.14
CA ILE A 416 16.57 -22.92 -38.73
C ILE A 416 15.63 -21.78 -39.11
N ILE A 417 15.59 -20.72 -38.30
CA ILE A 417 14.80 -19.52 -38.60
C ILE A 417 15.53 -18.73 -39.68
N THR A 418 14.93 -18.64 -40.86
CA THR A 418 15.44 -17.85 -41.99
C THR A 418 14.89 -16.41 -41.94
N PRO A 419 15.57 -15.44 -42.56
CA PRO A 419 15.06 -14.06 -42.65
C PRO A 419 13.72 -13.96 -43.41
N ASP A 420 13.40 -14.92 -44.26
CA ASP A 420 12.12 -15.01 -44.97
C ASP A 420 10.96 -15.35 -44.02
N ASP A 421 11.20 -16.19 -43.00
CA ASP A 421 10.20 -16.51 -41.96
C ASP A 421 9.80 -15.27 -41.13
N VAL A 422 10.75 -14.35 -40.94
CA VAL A 422 10.52 -13.07 -40.26
C VAL A 422 9.72 -12.11 -41.15
N ALA A 423 9.94 -12.15 -42.47
CA ALA A 423 9.21 -11.34 -43.44
C ALA A 423 7.77 -11.83 -43.65
N GLU A 424 7.51 -13.14 -43.62
CA GLU A 424 6.16 -13.72 -43.71
C GLU A 424 5.30 -13.36 -42.48
N LEU A 425 5.88 -13.30 -41.28
CA LEU A 425 5.19 -12.86 -40.06
C LEU A 425 4.80 -11.37 -40.09
N GLN A 426 5.56 -10.54 -40.81
CA GLN A 426 5.26 -9.11 -40.95
C GLN A 426 4.18 -8.83 -42.01
N THR A 427 3.99 -9.72 -42.99
CA THR A 427 3.02 -9.57 -44.08
C THR A 427 1.66 -10.23 -43.79
N GLY A 428 1.51 -10.92 -42.65
CA GLY A 428 0.24 -11.47 -42.18
C GLY A 428 -0.34 -12.61 -43.03
N LYS A 429 0.46 -13.17 -43.95
CA LYS A 429 0.03 -14.23 -44.86
C LYS A 429 0.48 -15.58 -44.33
N VAL A 430 -0.16 -16.04 -43.25
CA VAL A 430 0.07 -17.41 -42.75
C VAL A 430 -0.52 -18.37 -43.78
N ARG A 431 0.35 -19.00 -44.58
CA ARG A 431 -0.02 -20.23 -45.30
C ARG A 431 -0.32 -21.27 -44.22
N GLY A 432 -1.56 -21.77 -44.21
CA GLY A 432 -1.95 -22.84 -43.30
C GLY A 432 -0.99 -24.01 -43.47
N LEU A 433 -0.28 -24.35 -42.40
CA LEU A 433 0.29 -25.68 -42.21
C LEU A 433 -0.86 -26.66 -41.99
N THR A 434 -1.63 -26.90 -43.05
CA THR A 434 -2.48 -28.08 -43.19
C THR A 434 -1.63 -29.15 -43.84
N GLY A 435 -1.01 -29.99 -43.02
CA GLY A 435 -0.28 -31.16 -43.46
C GLY A 435 0.11 -32.00 -42.26
N CYS A 436 -0.38 -33.24 -42.22
CA CYS A 436 -0.07 -34.29 -41.25
C CYS A 436 -0.78 -34.26 -39.89
N ILE A 437 -2.12 -34.33 -39.92
CA ILE A 437 -2.82 -35.35 -39.13
C ILE A 437 -3.80 -36.04 -40.08
N THR A 438 -3.29 -37.00 -40.85
CA THR A 438 -4.11 -38.05 -41.46
C THR A 438 -3.86 -39.30 -40.64
N THR A 439 -4.97 -39.89 -40.18
CA THR A 439 -5.10 -41.09 -39.36
C THR A 439 -4.29 -42.28 -39.84
N GLY A 440 -3.67 -42.97 -38.88
CA GLY A 440 -3.30 -44.38 -38.88
C GLY A 440 -3.44 -44.90 -37.46
#